data_AF-A0A7Y1XD39-F1
#
_entry.id   AF-A0A7Y1XD39-F1
#
_cell.length_a   1.000
_cell.length_b   1.000
_cell.length_c   1.000
_cell.angle_alpha   90.00
_cell.angle_beta   90.00
_cell.angle_gamma   90.00
#
_symmetry.space_group_name_H-M   'P 1'
#
loop_
_entity.id
_entity.type
_entity.pdbx_description
1 polymer ?
#
loop_
_entity_poly.entity_id
_entity_poly.type
_entity_poly.pdbx_seq_one_letter_code
_entity_poly.pdbx_strand_id
1 'polypeptide(L)'
;MNLKTKKNETLNNVLSKKYRLTDVLLTDKKRRTIQQLIDKSPMYLWNKIHAKHSNVSLVRVAYAKLKAKVAIKRPDLVKKTEKEFEAYKAKKRLLKEQRNGTLGSSNSRFKKVSSKLVNK
;
A
#
# COMPACT_ATOMS: atom_id res chain seq x y z
N MET A 1 19.19 -1.19 -45.90
CA MET A 1 19.77 -1.23 -44.54
C MET A 1 18.72 -0.70 -43.55
N ASN A 2 18.48 -1.46 -42.48
CA ASN A 2 17.25 -1.44 -41.68
C ASN A 2 17.42 -0.54 -40.43
N LEU A 3 16.88 0.69 -40.47
CA LEU A 3 16.89 1.62 -39.34
C LEU A 3 15.79 1.26 -38.32
N LYS A 4 16.08 0.23 -37.52
CA LYS A 4 15.40 -0.01 -36.24
C LYS A 4 15.69 1.16 -35.29
N THR A 5 14.80 2.15 -35.20
CA THR A 5 14.58 2.96 -33.98
C THR A 5 13.45 3.98 -34.18
N LYS A 6 12.22 3.50 -34.34
CA LYS A 6 11.02 4.26 -33.96
C LYS A 6 10.11 3.35 -33.14
N LYS A 7 10.56 3.05 -31.92
CA LYS A 7 9.79 2.27 -30.93
C LYS A 7 9.67 3.04 -29.60
N ASN A 8 9.54 4.36 -29.68
CA ASN A 8 9.36 5.24 -28.51
C ASN A 8 8.12 6.13 -28.64
N GLU A 9 7.16 5.77 -29.49
CA GLU A 9 5.82 6.35 -29.40
C GLU A 9 4.97 5.48 -28.46
N THR A 10 4.51 6.11 -27.39
CA THR A 10 3.39 5.72 -26.53
C THR A 10 3.56 4.49 -25.63
N LEU A 11 4.00 4.73 -24.39
CA LEU A 11 3.30 4.19 -23.22
C LEU A 11 3.09 5.30 -22.20
N ASN A 12 2.20 6.21 -22.57
CA ASN A 12 1.12 6.74 -21.76
C ASN A 12 1.40 6.90 -20.25
N ASN A 13 1.44 8.16 -19.83
CA ASN A 13 0.68 8.68 -18.69
C ASN A 13 0.96 7.96 -17.35
N VAL A 14 1.62 8.64 -16.41
CA VAL A 14 2.06 8.16 -15.08
C VAL A 14 0.86 7.70 -14.22
N LEU A 15 0.24 6.60 -14.60
CA LEU A 15 -0.83 5.89 -13.95
C LEU A 15 -0.18 5.00 -12.90
N SER A 16 0.18 5.59 -11.75
CA SER A 16 0.55 4.89 -10.50
C SER A 16 1.48 3.67 -10.70
N LYS A 17 2.76 3.79 -10.35
CA LYS A 17 3.83 2.74 -10.35
C LYS A 17 3.49 1.45 -9.56
N LYS A 18 2.39 0.78 -9.89
CA LYS A 18 1.83 -0.37 -9.20
C LYS A 18 1.81 -1.55 -10.15
N TYR A 19 2.34 -2.67 -9.70
CA TYR A 19 2.44 -3.88 -10.49
C TYR A 19 1.10 -4.63 -10.53
N ARG A 20 0.72 -5.07 -11.73
CA ARG A 20 -0.33 -6.04 -12.04
C ARG A 20 0.22 -7.47 -11.94
N LEU A 21 -0.66 -8.46 -12.04
CA LEU A 21 -0.28 -9.88 -11.91
C LEU A 21 0.69 -10.35 -13.00
N THR A 22 0.52 -9.84 -14.22
CA THR A 22 1.33 -10.16 -15.40
C THR A 22 2.66 -9.42 -15.43
N ASP A 23 2.81 -8.36 -14.62
CA ASP A 23 4.00 -7.54 -14.64
C ASP A 23 5.17 -8.30 -14.03
N VAL A 24 6.37 -8.02 -14.55
CA VAL A 24 7.61 -8.68 -14.15
C VAL A 24 8.35 -7.82 -13.14
N LEU A 25 8.73 -8.44 -12.04
CA LEU A 25 9.63 -7.85 -11.05
C LEU A 25 11.01 -8.50 -11.18
N LEU A 26 12.05 -7.67 -11.27
CA LEU A 26 13.43 -8.15 -11.18
C LEU A 26 13.74 -8.42 -9.70
N THR A 27 13.99 -9.68 -9.38
CA THR A 27 14.29 -10.17 -8.03
C THR A 27 15.56 -11.00 -8.09
N ASP A 28 16.63 -10.53 -7.45
CA ASP A 28 17.86 -11.31 -7.22
C ASP A 28 18.36 -12.04 -8.48
N LYS A 29 18.59 -11.25 -9.54
CA LYS A 29 19.03 -11.69 -10.88
C LYS A 29 18.04 -12.57 -11.66
N LYS A 30 16.84 -12.80 -11.14
CA LYS A 30 15.76 -13.53 -11.82
C LYS A 30 14.58 -12.60 -12.14
N ARG A 31 14.03 -12.75 -13.34
CA ARG A 31 12.78 -12.08 -13.75
C ARG A 31 11.63 -13.02 -13.43
N ARG A 32 10.72 -12.57 -12.55
CA ARG A 32 9.52 -13.34 -12.19
C ARG A 32 8.29 -12.45 -12.30
N THR A 33 7.18 -13.01 -12.74
CA THR A 33 5.92 -12.27 -12.72
C THR A 33 5.42 -12.13 -11.28
N ILE A 34 4.61 -11.10 -11.02
CA ILE A 34 3.96 -10.95 -9.71
C ILE A 34 3.12 -12.19 -9.38
N GLN A 35 2.41 -12.76 -10.34
CA GLN A 35 1.65 -14.00 -10.14
C GLN A 35 2.56 -15.14 -9.65
N GLN A 36 3.70 -15.37 -10.31
CA GLN A 36 4.66 -16.39 -9.88
C GLN A 36 5.22 -16.13 -8.48
N LEU A 37 5.46 -14.87 -8.13
CA LEU A 37 5.93 -14.49 -6.80
C LEU A 37 4.86 -14.71 -5.73
N ILE A 38 3.59 -14.41 -6.02
CA ILE A 38 2.46 -14.67 -5.12
C ILE A 38 2.33 -16.18 -4.87
N ASP A 39 2.46 -17.00 -5.90
CA ASP A 39 2.24 -18.44 -5.78
C ASP A 39 3.42 -19.15 -5.11
N LYS A 40 4.65 -18.84 -5.54
CA LYS A 40 5.86 -19.57 -5.11
C LYS A 40 6.55 -18.94 -3.90
N SER A 41 6.43 -17.62 -3.71
CA SER A 41 7.20 -16.88 -2.69
C SER A 41 6.41 -15.70 -2.10
N PRO A 42 5.19 -15.92 -1.56
CA PRO A 42 4.33 -14.82 -1.10
C PRO A 42 4.97 -13.99 0.03
N MET A 43 5.68 -14.64 0.96
CA MET A 43 6.34 -13.93 2.08
C MET A 43 7.45 -12.99 1.61
N TYR A 44 8.22 -13.40 0.60
CA TYR A 44 9.25 -12.54 0.00
C TYR A 44 8.61 -11.28 -0.59
N LEU A 45 7.55 -11.45 -1.38
CA LEU A 45 6.86 -10.32 -2.00
C LEU A 45 6.20 -9.42 -0.95
N TRP A 46 5.61 -9.98 0.10
CA TRP A 46 5.05 -9.24 1.23
C TRP A 46 6.10 -8.36 1.90
N ASN A 47 7.23 -8.96 2.31
CA ASN A 47 8.31 -8.24 2.96
C ASN A 47 8.88 -7.14 2.05
N LYS A 48 8.99 -7.41 0.75
CA LYS A 48 9.46 -6.43 -0.23
C LYS A 48 8.50 -5.24 -0.37
N ILE A 49 7.19 -5.45 -0.31
CA ILE A 49 6.20 -4.35 -0.36
C ILE A 49 6.22 -3.52 0.93
N HIS A 50 6.37 -4.18 2.08
CA HIS A 50 6.34 -3.53 3.41
C HIS A 50 7.71 -3.05 3.90
N ALA A 51 8.77 -3.25 3.12
CA ALA A 51 10.09 -2.73 3.44
C ALA A 51 10.10 -1.19 3.42
N LYS A 52 10.88 -0.60 4.34
CA LYS A 52 11.07 0.85 4.40
C LYS A 52 11.64 1.34 3.06
N HIS A 53 11.05 2.39 2.50
CA HIS A 53 11.41 2.97 1.19
C HIS A 53 11.20 2.02 -0.02
N SER A 54 10.35 1.00 0.10
CA SER A 54 10.02 0.17 -1.05
C SER A 54 9.25 0.95 -2.12
N ASN A 55 9.72 0.82 -3.36
CA ASN A 55 9.01 1.31 -4.55
C ASN A 55 8.06 0.25 -5.12
N VAL A 56 7.96 -0.92 -4.49
CA VAL A 56 7.09 -2.01 -4.96
C VAL A 56 5.72 -1.86 -4.33
N SER A 57 4.74 -1.54 -5.16
CA SER A 57 3.33 -1.53 -4.78
C SER A 57 2.53 -2.37 -5.76
N LEU A 58 1.47 -3.02 -5.32
CA LEU A 58 0.60 -3.83 -6.18
C LEU A 58 -0.72 -3.11 -6.43
N VAL A 59 -1.32 -3.39 -7.59
CA VAL A 59 -2.73 -3.04 -7.82
C VAL A 59 -3.63 -3.81 -6.84
N ARG A 60 -4.83 -3.28 -6.57
CA ARG A 60 -5.75 -3.82 -5.56
C ARG A 60 -5.99 -5.33 -5.71
N VAL A 61 -6.22 -5.81 -6.93
CA VAL A 61 -6.48 -7.23 -7.22
C VAL A 61 -5.26 -8.10 -6.90
N ALA A 62 -4.06 -7.68 -7.30
CA ALA A 62 -2.84 -8.42 -7.04
C ALA A 62 -2.49 -8.43 -5.54
N TYR A 63 -2.67 -7.28 -4.86
CA TYR A 63 -2.48 -7.20 -3.41
C TYR A 63 -3.47 -8.09 -2.64
N ALA A 64 -4.74 -8.15 -3.07
CA ALA A 64 -5.74 -9.01 -2.45
C ALA A 64 -5.36 -10.50 -2.57
N LYS A 65 -4.90 -10.95 -3.74
CA LYS A 65 -4.39 -12.32 -3.94
C LYS A 65 -3.18 -12.61 -3.05
N LEU A 66 -2.22 -11.69 -2.99
CA LEU A 66 -1.06 -11.83 -2.11
C LEU A 66 -1.48 -11.94 -0.64
N LYS A 67 -2.33 -11.02 -0.18
CA LYS A 67 -2.83 -10.99 1.20
C LYS A 67 -3.53 -12.30 1.56
N ALA A 68 -4.36 -12.86 0.67
CA ALA A 68 -5.01 -14.15 0.91
C ALA A 68 -3.97 -15.28 1.11
N LYS A 69 -2.94 -15.36 0.25
CA LYS A 69 -1.86 -16.34 0.40
C LYS A 69 -1.05 -16.17 1.68
N VAL A 70 -0.79 -14.93 2.09
CA VAL A 70 -0.07 -14.62 3.34
C VAL A 70 -0.95 -14.92 4.56
N ALA A 71 -2.24 -14.59 4.53
CA ALA A 71 -3.17 -14.83 5.62
C ALA A 71 -3.29 -16.32 5.97
N ILE A 72 -3.20 -17.21 4.98
CA ILE A 72 -3.17 -18.67 5.20
C ILE A 72 -1.94 -19.09 6.03
N LYS A 73 -0.78 -18.46 5.80
CA LYS A 73 0.48 -18.85 6.45
C LYS A 73 0.78 -18.07 7.74
N ARG A 74 0.42 -16.78 7.78
CA ARG A 74 0.73 -15.80 8.83
C ARG A 74 -0.42 -14.78 8.95
N PRO A 75 -1.55 -15.18 9.54
CA PRO A 75 -2.71 -14.30 9.71
C PRO A 75 -2.42 -13.14 10.68
N ASP A 76 -1.51 -13.34 11.62
CA ASP A 76 -1.00 -12.35 12.58
C ASP A 76 -0.38 -11.13 11.88
N LEU A 77 0.47 -11.37 10.87
CA LEU A 77 1.10 -10.31 10.09
C LEU A 77 0.08 -9.46 9.35
N VAL A 78 -0.91 -10.11 8.73
CA VAL A 78 -1.98 -9.41 7.99
C VAL A 78 -2.79 -8.54 8.94
N LYS A 79 -3.20 -9.08 10.11
CA LYS A 79 -3.95 -8.31 11.12
C LYS A 79 -3.16 -7.11 11.61
N LYS A 80 -1.85 -7.25 11.84
CA LYS A 80 -0.99 -6.15 12.27
C LYS A 80 -0.96 -5.03 11.23
N THR A 81 -0.71 -5.37 9.97
CA THR A 81 -0.67 -4.41 8.86
C THR A 81 -2.02 -3.70 8.68
N GLU A 82 -3.14 -4.40 8.85
CA GLU A 82 -4.47 -3.77 8.79
C GLU A 82 -4.69 -2.75 9.91
N LYS A 83 -4.31 -3.09 11.14
CA LYS A 83 -4.40 -2.16 12.29
C LYS A 83 -3.55 -0.91 12.05
N GLU A 84 -2.33 -1.08 11.56
CA GLU A 84 -1.44 0.04 11.24
C GLU A 84 -2.03 0.94 10.14
N PHE A 85 -2.65 0.33 9.11
CA PHE A 85 -3.28 1.07 8.04
C PHE A 85 -4.52 1.86 8.49
N GLU A 86 -5.35 1.27 9.35
CA GLU A 86 -6.50 1.96 9.92
C GLU A 86 -6.07 3.10 10.86
N ALA A 87 -5.03 2.89 11.67
CA ALA A 87 -4.44 3.95 12.49
C ALA A 87 -3.90 5.11 11.63
N TYR A 88 -3.22 4.80 10.52
CA TYR A 88 -2.75 5.81 9.56
C TYR A 88 -3.91 6.61 8.95
N LYS A 89 -4.99 5.93 8.52
CA LYS A 89 -6.21 6.61 8.02
C LYS A 89 -6.82 7.51 9.07
N ALA A 90 -6.95 7.04 10.31
CA ALA A 90 -7.48 7.83 11.42
C ALA A 90 -6.62 9.08 11.65
N LYS A 91 -5.29 8.94 11.70
CA LYS A 91 -4.36 10.08 11.82
C LYS A 91 -4.50 11.09 10.67
N LYS A 92 -4.57 10.61 9.42
CA LYS A 92 -4.78 11.46 8.24
C LYS A 92 -6.10 12.25 8.33
N ARG A 93 -7.17 11.61 8.79
CA ARG A 93 -8.47 12.27 9.00
C ARG A 93 -8.38 13.32 10.11
N LEU A 94 -7.77 12.98 11.24
CA LEU A 94 -7.57 13.92 12.36
C LEU A 94 -6.85 15.20 11.89
N LEU A 95 -5.72 15.04 11.19
CA LEU A 95 -4.96 16.18 10.66
C LEU A 95 -5.76 17.01 9.66
N LYS A 96 -6.63 16.37 8.85
CA LYS A 96 -7.51 17.06 7.90
C LYS A 96 -8.57 17.88 8.65
N GLU A 97 -9.22 17.30 9.65
CA GLU A 97 -10.23 18.00 10.46
C GLU A 97 -9.61 19.14 11.27
N GLN A 98 -8.39 18.98 11.79
CA GLN A 98 -7.63 20.06 12.42
C GLN A 98 -7.35 21.21 11.46
N ARG A 99 -6.80 20.90 10.27
CA ARG A 99 -6.51 21.93 9.25
C ARG A 99 -7.76 22.68 8.80
N ASN A 100 -8.89 21.98 8.71
CA ASN A 100 -10.15 22.57 8.29
C ASN A 100 -10.89 23.27 9.43
N GLY A 101 -10.39 23.25 10.67
CA GLY A 101 -11.06 23.82 11.83
C GLY A 101 -12.34 23.09 12.26
N THR A 102 -12.62 21.90 11.72
CA THR A 102 -13.85 21.15 12.00
C THR A 102 -13.69 20.18 13.18
N LEU A 103 -12.49 20.04 13.73
CA LEU A 103 -12.23 19.10 14.83
C LEU A 103 -13.04 19.48 16.07
N GLY A 104 -13.82 18.53 16.61
CA GLY A 104 -14.66 18.76 17.79
C GLY A 104 -15.98 19.51 17.51
N SER A 105 -16.26 19.87 16.25
CA SER A 105 -17.58 20.34 15.83
C SER A 105 -18.62 19.20 15.79
N SER A 106 -19.90 19.54 15.65
CA SER A 106 -20.98 18.56 15.46
C SER A 106 -20.77 17.63 14.26
N ASN A 107 -20.04 18.09 13.25
CA ASN A 107 -19.70 17.33 12.04
C ASN A 107 -18.36 16.58 12.14
N SER A 108 -17.66 16.67 13.27
CA SER A 108 -16.40 15.97 13.50
C SER A 108 -16.63 14.49 13.72
N ARG A 109 -15.73 13.65 13.17
CA ARG A 109 -15.73 12.22 13.49
C ARG A 109 -15.01 11.91 14.81
N PHE A 110 -14.33 12.89 15.39
CA PHE A 110 -13.60 12.75 16.64
C PHE A 110 -14.38 13.46 17.75
N LYS A 111 -14.76 12.69 18.78
CA LYS A 111 -15.41 13.25 19.97
C LYS A 111 -14.34 13.71 20.96
N LYS A 112 -14.57 14.88 21.57
CA LYS A 112 -13.76 15.36 22.68
C LYS A 112 -13.99 14.44 23.88
N VAL A 113 -13.00 13.65 24.25
CA VAL A 113 -13.04 12.80 25.45
C VAL A 113 -12.60 13.68 26.62
N SER A 114 -13.54 14.46 27.18
CA SER A 114 -13.44 15.29 28.39
C SER A 114 -12.18 16.17 28.54
N SER A 115 -12.35 17.49 28.60
CA SER A 115 -11.29 18.37 29.12
C SER A 115 -11.15 18.13 30.63
N LYS A 116 -10.10 17.43 31.09
CA LYS A 116 -9.71 17.48 32.50
C LYS A 116 -9.30 18.91 32.82
N LEU A 117 -10.06 19.57 33.70
CA LEU A 117 -9.60 20.75 34.42
C LEU A 117 -8.40 20.31 35.27
N VAL A 118 -7.19 20.64 34.83
CA VAL A 118 -6.01 20.59 35.69
C VAL A 118 -6.06 21.88 36.51
N ASN A 119 -6.75 21.83 37.66
CA ASN A 119 -6.63 22.90 38.65
C ASN A 119 -5.20 22.86 39.19
N LYS A 120 -4.47 23.96 38.99
CA LYS A 120 -3.16 24.22 39.60
C LYS A 120 -3.32 24.54 41.08
#